data_AF-A0A4Q5XB93-F1
#
_entry.id   AF-A0A4Q5XB93-F1
#
_cell.length_a   1.000
_cell.length_b   1.000
_cell.length_c   1.000
_cell.angle_alpha   90.00
_cell.angle_beta   90.00
_cell.angle_gamma   90.00
#
_symmetry.space_group_name_H-M   'P 1'
#
loop_
_entity.id
_entity.type
_entity.pdbx_description
1 polymer ?
#
loop_
_entity_poly.entity_id
_entity_poly.type
_entity_poly.pdbx_seq_one_letter_code
_entity_poly.pdbx_strand_id
1 'polypeptide(L)'
;MPVKRRALRLSLLPLAFLSALSLQGLAPSVGLAAEKGRLSQPNVKPAADPVQLSLNRFRLSIQRLTLENGLRLVLAPDQNAKTVAVSVTYGVGSRDEGPGQSGFAHLFEHMMFQGSERVAKGQHFTLISERGGSLNGTTSADRTNYFEVLPSSELSLALWLEADRMRALAVNADNFENQRAVVKEEYRMRYENTAYMTGMMRLGELTFADYPPYTRPTIGSMQDLDAAKLEWVKTFYDSHYAPKNAVLTITGDFDADEAVKLARQYFGPIDKPVAPRAPFPAMPTQVSPRKDVVKDANAKTPGFYFGFLIPPSRSPEHYALELAVAILADGESSRLERLLVRDRAVAQRVSAWTHDYVGADQLAITAVLTEKAKLGDVEKLVEAELAKLARTPVAEAELQKIKTRVRSSFVFGLQTNLSRATRLGEYESYFGDARLLGLELASYQSVTPAEIQAAVKKYLGPERRQLVEVLPADAAPVAAAPPGAPTNSKPAATPAAKPPAPPAPAAKKGGAP
;
A
#
# COMPACT_ATOMS: atom_id res chain seq x y z
N MET A 1 33.24 1.92 46.54
CA MET A 1 32.97 3.14 45.73
C MET A 1 32.21 2.73 44.47
N PRO A 2 31.08 3.38 44.13
CA PRO A 2 30.26 2.98 42.99
C PRO A 2 30.70 3.70 41.69
N VAL A 3 30.88 2.93 40.61
CA VAL A 3 31.14 3.47 39.26
C VAL A 3 29.80 3.76 38.57
N LYS A 4 29.56 5.02 38.20
CA LYS A 4 28.33 5.47 37.55
C LYS A 4 28.19 4.89 36.13
N ARG A 5 27.24 3.98 35.91
CA ARG A 5 26.76 3.65 34.55
C ARG A 5 25.92 4.82 34.03
N ARG A 6 26.35 5.49 32.96
CA ARG A 6 25.49 6.43 32.20
C ARG A 6 24.54 5.62 31.34
N ALA A 7 23.24 5.72 31.59
CA ALA A 7 22.22 5.19 30.70
C ALA A 7 22.14 6.05 29.44
N LEU A 8 22.30 5.43 28.26
CA LEU A 8 22.04 6.08 26.99
C LEU A 8 20.52 6.13 26.80
N ARG A 9 19.91 7.31 26.88
CA ARG A 9 18.48 7.47 26.60
C ARG A 9 18.26 7.41 25.09
N LEU A 10 17.75 6.28 24.59
CA LEU A 10 17.13 6.25 23.26
C LEU A 10 15.88 7.15 23.29
N SER A 11 15.86 8.18 22.47
CA SER A 11 14.73 9.08 22.31
C SER A 11 13.64 8.45 21.45
N LEU A 12 12.56 8.01 22.07
CA LEU A 12 11.33 7.60 21.41
C LEU A 12 10.70 8.82 20.72
N LEU A 13 10.59 8.79 19.40
CA LEU A 13 9.83 9.76 18.59
C LEU A 13 8.48 9.13 18.22
N PRO A 14 7.33 9.70 18.65
CA PRO A 14 6.02 9.24 18.20
C PRO A 14 5.75 9.71 16.77
N LEU A 15 5.37 8.80 15.88
CA LEU A 15 4.91 9.16 14.54
C LEU A 15 3.49 9.73 14.61
N ALA A 16 3.35 11.02 14.37
CA ALA A 16 2.09 11.69 14.12
C ALA A 16 2.24 12.70 12.98
N PHE A 17 1.25 12.70 12.07
CA PHE A 17 0.89 13.73 11.09
C PHE A 17 1.89 14.88 10.84
N LEU A 18 2.48 14.93 9.64
CA LEU A 18 3.18 16.13 9.18
C LEU A 18 2.20 17.31 9.03
N SER A 19 2.36 18.31 9.91
CA SER A 19 1.96 19.69 9.68
C SER A 19 3.15 20.59 9.98
N ALA A 20 3.67 21.26 8.95
CA ALA A 20 4.94 21.99 9.02
C ALA A 20 4.71 23.50 9.25
N LEU A 21 5.44 24.07 10.21
CA LEU A 21 5.57 25.51 10.42
C LEU A 21 7.01 25.93 10.10
N SER A 22 7.21 27.02 9.36
CA SER A 22 8.53 27.50 8.94
C SER A 22 8.75 28.97 9.33
N LEU A 23 10.00 29.32 9.67
CA LEU A 23 10.47 30.69 9.81
C LEU A 23 11.45 31.01 8.66
N GLN A 24 11.35 32.23 8.13
CA GLN A 24 12.11 32.71 6.97
C GLN A 24 13.25 33.67 7.37
N GLY A 25 14.29 33.78 6.53
CA GLY A 25 15.39 34.74 6.69
C GLY A 25 16.10 35.02 5.36
N LEU A 26 16.03 36.28 4.91
CA LEU A 26 16.38 36.81 3.58
C LEU A 26 17.75 36.43 2.97
N ALA A 27 17.79 36.44 1.63
CA ALA A 27 18.99 36.56 0.80
C ALA A 27 19.10 37.97 0.16
N PRO A 28 20.24 38.30 -0.47
CA PRO A 28 20.20 39.03 -1.75
C PRO A 28 21.13 38.44 -2.84
N SER A 29 20.97 38.95 -4.07
CA SER A 29 21.33 38.28 -5.33
C SER A 29 22.34 39.05 -6.20
N VAL A 30 23.29 38.31 -6.83
CA VAL A 30 24.06 38.69 -8.05
C VAL A 30 24.50 37.38 -8.77
N GLY A 31 24.50 37.20 -10.10
CA GLY A 31 23.77 37.95 -11.14
C GLY A 31 24.59 38.48 -12.33
N LEU A 32 25.21 37.64 -13.20
CA LEU A 32 25.77 38.11 -14.50
C LEU A 32 25.73 37.07 -15.64
N ALA A 33 25.80 37.61 -16.86
CA ALA A 33 25.62 37.05 -18.19
C ALA A 33 26.37 35.77 -18.60
N ALA A 34 25.81 35.08 -19.61
CA ALA A 34 26.38 33.93 -20.29
C ALA A 34 27.08 34.30 -21.62
N GLU A 35 28.01 33.45 -22.07
CA GLU A 35 28.58 33.50 -23.42
C GLU A 35 28.48 32.11 -24.11
N LYS A 36 28.35 32.10 -25.44
CA LYS A 36 27.87 30.96 -26.23
C LYS A 36 29.01 30.18 -26.89
N GLY A 37 29.17 28.90 -26.54
CA GLY A 37 29.95 27.92 -27.30
C GLY A 37 29.04 26.90 -28.00
N ARG A 38 29.03 26.87 -29.35
CA ARG A 38 28.32 25.82 -30.11
C ARG A 38 29.11 24.52 -30.08
N LEU A 39 28.46 23.43 -29.66
CA LEU A 39 28.89 22.06 -29.95
C LEU A 39 27.75 21.30 -30.67
N SER A 40 28.13 20.54 -31.69
CA SER A 40 27.21 19.87 -32.61
C SER A 40 26.53 18.65 -31.98
N GLN A 41 25.21 18.56 -32.07
CA GLN A 41 24.46 17.41 -31.53
C GLN A 41 24.42 16.22 -32.52
N PRO A 42 24.59 14.98 -32.04
CA PRO A 42 24.13 13.77 -32.71
C PRO A 42 22.60 13.60 -32.57
N ASN A 43 22.01 12.85 -33.50
CA ASN A 43 20.57 12.77 -33.74
C ASN A 43 19.77 12.10 -32.60
N VAL A 44 19.10 12.90 -31.77
CA VAL A 44 18.10 12.43 -30.78
C VAL A 44 16.70 12.52 -31.41
N LYS A 45 15.93 11.43 -31.39
CA LYS A 45 14.49 11.49 -31.71
C LYS A 45 13.79 12.34 -30.63
N PRO A 46 13.11 13.44 -30.97
CA PRO A 46 12.36 14.20 -29.98
C PRO A 46 11.29 13.33 -29.34
N ALA A 47 11.24 13.30 -28.01
CA ALA A 47 10.00 13.00 -27.32
C ALA A 47 8.99 14.12 -27.66
N ALA A 48 7.71 13.77 -27.77
CA ALA A 48 6.66 14.73 -28.12
C ALA A 48 6.62 15.93 -27.14
N ASP A 49 6.13 17.06 -27.64
CA ASP A 49 6.11 18.36 -26.93
C ASP A 49 5.63 18.23 -25.47
N PRO A 50 6.22 19.01 -24.53
CA PRO A 50 5.84 18.95 -23.11
C PRO A 50 4.34 19.26 -22.94
N VAL A 51 3.59 18.22 -22.58
CA VAL A 51 2.12 18.29 -22.44
C VAL A 51 1.76 19.26 -21.30
N GLN A 52 1.22 20.42 -21.66
CA GLN A 52 0.75 21.41 -20.70
C GLN A 52 -0.59 20.99 -20.10
N LEU A 53 -0.56 20.29 -18.97
CA LEU A 53 -1.77 19.99 -18.19
C LEU A 53 -2.19 21.21 -17.35
N SER A 54 -3.47 21.58 -17.42
CA SER A 54 -4.04 22.69 -16.65
C SER A 54 -5.01 22.22 -15.57
N LEU A 55 -4.61 22.43 -14.31
CA LEU A 55 -5.52 22.51 -13.17
C LEU A 55 -5.38 23.90 -12.50
N ASN A 56 -5.37 24.94 -13.34
CA ASN A 56 -5.27 26.39 -13.07
C ASN A 56 -4.18 26.94 -12.13
N ARG A 57 -3.50 26.13 -11.29
CA ARG A 57 -2.29 26.57 -10.55
C ARG A 57 -1.29 25.47 -10.18
N PHE A 58 -1.57 24.19 -10.44
CA PHE A 58 -0.57 23.12 -10.31
C PHE A 58 -0.02 22.77 -11.69
N ARG A 59 1.25 23.11 -11.96
CA ARG A 59 1.96 22.82 -13.21
C ARG A 59 3.27 22.11 -12.88
N LEU A 60 3.40 20.85 -13.27
CA LEU A 60 4.69 20.14 -13.29
C LEU A 60 5.13 20.01 -14.75
N SER A 61 6.31 20.52 -15.07
CA SER A 61 6.93 20.30 -16.39
C SER A 61 7.59 18.92 -16.39
N ILE A 62 6.80 17.88 -16.68
CA ILE A 62 7.26 16.49 -16.66
C ILE A 62 7.92 16.15 -17.99
N GLN A 63 9.24 15.97 -17.96
CA GLN A 63 10.02 15.45 -19.09
C GLN A 63 10.32 13.97 -18.85
N ARG A 64 10.26 13.16 -19.91
CA ARG A 64 10.46 11.71 -19.86
C ARG A 64 11.40 11.27 -20.98
N LEU A 65 12.39 10.46 -20.64
CA LEU A 65 13.30 9.85 -21.61
C LEU A 65 13.83 8.50 -21.08
N THR A 66 14.43 7.71 -21.96
CA THR A 66 15.07 6.43 -21.60
C THR A 66 16.51 6.44 -22.10
N LEU A 67 17.46 6.04 -21.25
CA LEU A 67 18.86 5.84 -21.65
C LEU A 67 19.02 4.57 -22.48
N GLU A 68 20.14 4.45 -23.19
CA GLU A 68 20.43 3.28 -24.05
C GLU A 68 20.47 1.95 -23.28
N ASN A 69 20.88 1.97 -22.01
CA ASN A 69 20.84 0.80 -21.13
C ASN A 69 19.45 0.51 -20.53
N GLY A 70 18.43 1.29 -20.89
CA GLY A 70 17.03 1.10 -20.46
C GLY A 70 16.62 1.82 -19.17
N LEU A 71 17.51 2.58 -18.51
CA LEU A 71 17.10 3.42 -17.38
C LEU A 71 16.08 4.47 -17.84
N ARG A 72 14.90 4.49 -17.22
CA ARG A 72 13.88 5.52 -17.45
C ARG A 72 14.17 6.73 -16.56
N LEU A 73 14.17 7.92 -17.15
CA LEU A 73 14.33 9.20 -16.46
C LEU A 73 13.00 9.96 -16.47
N VAL A 74 12.64 10.48 -15.31
CA VAL A 74 11.52 11.42 -15.16
C VAL A 74 12.05 12.68 -14.49
N LEU A 75 12.02 13.80 -15.21
CA LEU A 75 12.53 15.08 -14.73
C LEU A 75 11.35 16.03 -14.55
N ALA A 76 11.25 16.66 -13.38
CA ALA A 76 10.33 17.77 -13.15
C ALA A 76 11.05 18.96 -12.47
N PRO A 77 11.76 19.79 -13.25
CA PRO A 77 12.40 20.99 -12.75
C PRO A 77 11.39 21.95 -12.11
N ASP A 78 11.70 22.44 -10.92
CA ASP A 78 10.93 23.39 -10.13
C ASP A 78 11.88 24.30 -9.32
N GLN A 79 12.07 25.53 -9.77
CA GLN A 79 13.00 26.50 -9.17
C GLN A 79 12.45 27.19 -7.91
N ASN A 80 11.25 26.84 -7.43
CA ASN A 80 10.62 27.48 -6.27
C ASN A 80 11.34 27.21 -4.93
N ALA A 81 12.17 26.17 -4.85
CA ALA A 81 12.97 25.84 -3.66
C ALA A 81 14.38 25.44 -4.07
N LYS A 82 15.40 25.89 -3.33
CA LYS A 82 16.83 25.60 -3.56
C LYS A 82 17.26 24.21 -3.06
N THR A 83 16.43 23.22 -3.35
CA THR A 83 16.68 21.81 -3.11
C THR A 83 16.33 21.00 -4.34
N VAL A 84 16.98 19.85 -4.45
CA VAL A 84 16.67 18.80 -5.42
C VAL A 84 16.27 17.55 -4.66
N ALA A 85 15.29 16.82 -5.17
CA ALA A 85 14.93 15.49 -4.70
C ALA A 85 15.20 14.48 -5.81
N VAL A 86 15.92 13.42 -5.47
CA VAL A 86 16.20 12.27 -6.32
C VAL A 86 15.47 11.07 -5.74
N SER A 87 14.89 10.22 -6.60
CA SER A 87 14.26 8.96 -6.22
C SER A 87 14.55 7.91 -7.28
N VAL A 88 15.13 6.78 -6.88
CA VAL A 88 15.28 5.60 -7.74
C VAL A 88 14.23 4.57 -7.34
N THR A 89 13.25 4.37 -8.21
CA THR A 89 12.18 3.37 -8.03
C THR A 89 12.48 2.13 -8.86
N TYR A 90 12.65 0.99 -8.20
CA TYR A 90 12.84 -0.32 -8.83
C TYR A 90 11.50 -1.05 -8.93
N GLY A 91 11.23 -1.66 -10.09
CA GLY A 91 10.08 -2.51 -10.37
C GLY A 91 10.17 -3.89 -9.71
N VAL A 92 10.50 -3.94 -8.42
CA VAL A 92 10.59 -5.15 -7.60
C VAL A 92 10.03 -4.87 -6.20
N GLY A 93 9.18 -5.75 -5.69
CA GLY A 93 8.63 -5.70 -4.34
C GLY A 93 8.39 -7.10 -3.80
N SER A 94 7.67 -7.25 -2.68
CA SER A 94 7.47 -8.57 -2.07
C SER A 94 6.65 -9.55 -2.93
N ARG A 95 5.96 -9.07 -3.98
CA ARG A 95 5.27 -9.96 -4.93
C ARG A 95 6.20 -10.75 -5.85
N ASP A 96 7.45 -10.30 -5.97
CA ASP A 96 8.46 -10.91 -6.85
C ASP A 96 9.35 -11.91 -6.10
N GLU A 97 9.06 -12.17 -4.82
CA GLU A 97 9.76 -13.11 -3.96
C GLU A 97 9.37 -14.57 -4.24
N GLY A 98 10.35 -15.47 -4.24
CA GLY A 98 10.13 -16.90 -4.39
C GLY A 98 9.41 -17.55 -3.21
N PRO A 99 8.86 -18.77 -3.37
CA PRO A 99 8.33 -19.55 -2.25
C PRO A 99 9.40 -19.81 -1.19
N GLY A 100 9.09 -19.53 0.09
CA GLY A 100 10.04 -19.67 1.20
C GLY A 100 11.11 -18.57 1.27
N GLN A 101 10.90 -17.43 0.59
CA GLN A 101 11.81 -16.28 0.52
C GLN A 101 11.09 -14.97 0.86
N SER A 102 10.07 -15.01 1.71
CA SER A 102 9.29 -13.81 2.02
C SER A 102 10.07 -12.78 2.84
N GLY A 103 9.88 -11.49 2.54
CA GLY A 103 10.57 -10.36 3.19
C GLY A 103 11.93 -10.01 2.60
N PHE A 104 12.34 -10.69 1.52
CA PHE A 104 13.58 -10.43 0.80
C PHE A 104 13.64 -9.03 0.19
N ALA A 105 12.54 -8.51 -0.36
CA ALA A 105 12.49 -7.16 -0.93
C ALA A 105 12.71 -6.09 0.14
N HIS A 106 12.19 -6.29 1.35
CA HIS A 106 12.39 -5.39 2.48
C HIS A 106 13.80 -5.53 3.11
N LEU A 107 14.29 -6.76 3.27
CA LEU A 107 15.68 -7.00 3.65
C LEU A 107 16.66 -6.35 2.65
N PHE A 108 16.31 -6.28 1.37
CA PHE A 108 17.12 -5.60 0.38
C PHE A 108 17.19 -4.09 0.55
N GLU A 109 16.12 -3.46 1.02
CA GLU A 109 16.10 -2.05 1.37
C GLU A 109 17.15 -1.73 2.43
N HIS A 110 17.16 -2.53 3.51
CA HIS A 110 18.16 -2.47 4.57
C HIS A 110 19.59 -2.73 4.06
N MET A 111 19.77 -3.72 3.17
CA MET A 111 21.06 -4.05 2.56
C MET A 111 21.62 -2.94 1.68
N MET A 112 20.75 -2.20 0.97
CA MET A 112 21.11 -1.05 0.11
C MET A 112 21.68 0.17 0.87
N PHE A 113 21.76 0.09 2.21
CA PHE A 113 22.46 1.04 3.07
C PHE A 113 23.75 0.51 3.72
N GLN A 114 24.10 -0.76 3.49
CA GLN A 114 25.30 -1.40 4.10
C GLN A 114 26.61 -1.13 3.34
N GLY A 115 26.57 -0.22 2.35
CA GLY A 115 27.70 0.19 1.53
C GLY A 115 27.73 -0.45 0.14
N SER A 116 28.59 0.07 -0.72
CA SER A 116 28.83 -0.32 -2.11
C SER A 116 30.34 -0.29 -2.41
N GLU A 117 30.74 -0.62 -3.64
CA GLU A 117 32.14 -0.67 -4.08
C GLU A 117 32.95 0.58 -3.72
N ARG A 118 32.37 1.79 -3.82
CA ARG A 118 33.06 3.06 -3.57
C ARG A 118 32.56 3.80 -2.33
N VAL A 119 31.52 3.30 -1.65
CA VAL A 119 30.90 3.94 -0.49
C VAL A 119 30.87 2.95 0.66
N ALA A 120 31.75 3.14 1.66
CA ALA A 120 31.80 2.23 2.81
C ALA A 120 30.48 2.26 3.62
N LYS A 121 30.26 1.21 4.42
CA LYS A 121 29.08 1.06 5.30
C LYS A 121 28.80 2.33 6.10
N GLY A 122 27.56 2.82 6.04
CA GLY A 122 27.12 4.07 6.69
C GLY A 122 27.54 5.37 5.99
N GLN A 123 28.57 5.38 5.13
CA GLN A 123 29.05 6.61 4.49
C GLN A 123 28.01 7.24 3.56
N HIS A 124 27.11 6.45 2.98
CA HIS A 124 25.99 6.97 2.18
C HIS A 124 25.10 7.91 3.02
N PHE A 125 24.75 7.51 4.26
CA PHE A 125 24.02 8.39 5.19
C PHE A 125 24.85 9.61 5.60
N THR A 126 26.13 9.42 5.91
CA THR A 126 27.06 10.49 6.33
C THR A 126 27.19 11.57 5.25
N LEU A 127 27.50 11.19 4.02
CA LEU A 127 27.72 12.12 2.90
C LEU A 127 26.50 12.98 2.62
N ILE A 128 25.29 12.42 2.67
CA ILE A 128 24.04 13.18 2.48
C ILE A 128 23.75 14.09 3.68
N SER A 129 23.88 13.58 4.91
CA SER A 129 23.59 14.33 6.14
C SER A 129 24.56 15.49 6.37
N GLU A 130 25.86 15.31 6.08
CA GLU A 130 26.89 16.35 6.15
C GLU A 130 26.74 17.44 5.07
N ARG A 131 25.85 17.23 4.10
CA ARG A 131 25.44 18.24 3.11
C ARG A 131 24.07 18.84 3.42
N GLY A 132 23.53 18.59 4.61
CA GLY A 132 22.21 19.08 5.04
C GLY A 132 21.04 18.41 4.32
N GLY A 133 21.28 17.26 3.69
CA GLY A 133 20.24 16.45 3.06
C GLY A 133 19.58 15.47 4.03
N SER A 134 18.53 14.82 3.53
CA SER A 134 17.85 13.69 4.17
C SER A 134 17.57 12.60 3.15
N LEU A 135 17.55 11.34 3.60
CA LEU A 135 17.31 10.19 2.73
C LEU A 135 16.46 9.12 3.44
N ASN A 136 15.84 8.23 2.66
CA ASN A 136 15.28 6.98 3.16
C ASN A 136 15.07 5.95 2.04
N GLY A 137 14.65 4.75 2.42
CA GLY A 137 14.07 3.74 1.53
C GLY A 137 12.60 3.49 1.91
N THR A 138 11.83 2.88 0.99
CA THR A 138 10.61 2.13 1.34
C THR A 138 10.38 0.96 0.39
N THR A 139 9.89 -0.16 0.91
CA THR A 139 9.43 -1.33 0.13
C THR A 139 7.92 -1.52 0.22
N SER A 140 7.28 -1.84 -0.90
CA SER A 140 5.90 -2.33 -0.99
C SER A 140 5.84 -3.70 -1.67
N ALA A 141 4.65 -4.25 -1.85
CA ALA A 141 4.48 -5.44 -2.67
C ALA A 141 4.84 -5.22 -4.15
N ASP A 142 4.73 -3.98 -4.66
CA ASP A 142 4.87 -3.66 -6.09
C ASP A 142 6.17 -2.92 -6.48
N ARG A 143 6.84 -2.25 -5.54
CA ARG A 143 8.11 -1.55 -5.80
C ARG A 143 8.94 -1.34 -4.53
N THR A 144 10.24 -1.20 -4.73
CA THR A 144 11.19 -0.70 -3.73
C THR A 144 11.73 0.61 -4.27
N ASN A 145 11.72 1.67 -3.46
CA ASN A 145 12.35 2.93 -3.86
C ASN A 145 13.29 3.45 -2.78
N TYR A 146 14.27 4.22 -3.24
CA TYR A 146 15.22 4.93 -2.42
C TYR A 146 15.23 6.37 -2.86
N PHE A 147 15.39 7.29 -1.93
CA PHE A 147 15.23 8.70 -2.22
C PHE A 147 15.98 9.58 -1.25
N GLU A 148 16.39 10.73 -1.76
CA GLU A 148 17.10 11.77 -1.02
C GLU A 148 16.65 13.16 -1.43
N VAL A 149 16.72 14.09 -0.48
CA VAL A 149 16.55 15.54 -0.69
C VAL A 149 17.84 16.20 -0.25
N LEU A 150 18.39 17.06 -1.10
CA LEU A 150 19.66 17.75 -0.89
C LEU A 150 19.57 19.20 -1.38
N PRO A 151 20.51 20.09 -0.98
CA PRO A 151 20.72 21.35 -1.69
C PRO A 151 20.99 21.09 -3.18
N SER A 152 20.52 21.98 -4.05
CA SER A 152 20.62 21.82 -5.51
C SER A 152 22.04 21.61 -6.05
N SER A 153 23.07 22.11 -5.36
CA SER A 153 24.48 21.92 -5.71
C SER A 153 24.95 20.47 -5.64
N GLU A 154 24.27 19.62 -4.86
CA GLU A 154 24.67 18.24 -4.57
C GLU A 154 23.98 17.20 -5.47
N LEU A 155 23.33 17.61 -6.55
CA LEU A 155 22.70 16.67 -7.49
C LEU A 155 23.69 15.62 -8.02
N SER A 156 24.93 16.02 -8.31
CA SER A 156 25.98 15.11 -8.76
C SER A 156 26.34 14.07 -7.69
N LEU A 157 26.35 14.44 -6.41
CA LEU A 157 26.58 13.53 -5.29
C LEU A 157 25.45 12.50 -5.18
N ALA A 158 24.18 12.94 -5.23
CA ALA A 158 23.02 12.05 -5.18
C ALA A 158 23.06 11.01 -6.32
N LEU A 159 23.21 11.47 -7.57
CA LEU A 159 23.25 10.59 -8.74
C LEU A 159 24.45 9.64 -8.73
N TRP A 160 25.60 10.07 -8.20
CA TRP A 160 26.77 9.22 -8.03
C TRP A 160 26.55 8.13 -6.97
N LEU A 161 26.00 8.50 -5.81
CA LEU A 161 25.69 7.57 -4.72
C LEU A 161 24.70 6.47 -5.17
N GLU A 162 23.63 6.86 -5.86
CA GLU A 162 22.62 5.94 -6.37
C GLU A 162 23.17 4.99 -7.44
N ALA A 163 23.94 5.52 -8.40
CA ALA A 163 24.59 4.70 -9.40
C ALA A 163 25.62 3.73 -8.80
N ASP A 164 26.30 4.10 -7.71
CA ASP A 164 27.27 3.23 -7.07
C ASP A 164 26.62 2.00 -6.43
N ARG A 165 25.52 2.19 -5.69
CA ARG A 165 24.77 1.08 -5.08
C ARG A 165 23.94 0.28 -6.08
N MET A 166 23.49 0.88 -7.19
CA MET A 166 22.89 0.13 -8.31
C MET A 166 23.92 -0.73 -9.05
N ARG A 167 25.16 -0.26 -9.20
CA ARG A 167 26.24 -0.97 -9.91
C ARG A 167 26.78 -2.13 -9.08
N ALA A 168 27.24 -1.86 -7.86
CA ALA A 168 28.03 -2.81 -7.07
C ALA A 168 27.81 -2.64 -5.55
N LEU A 169 26.71 -3.22 -5.04
CA LEU A 169 26.38 -3.23 -3.60
C LEU A 169 27.29 -4.20 -2.81
N ALA A 170 27.64 -3.84 -1.57
CA ALA A 170 28.51 -4.63 -0.70
C ALA A 170 27.77 -5.80 -0.01
N VAL A 171 27.39 -6.82 -0.79
CA VAL A 171 26.68 -8.02 -0.32
C VAL A 171 27.65 -9.10 0.19
N ASN A 172 27.93 -9.04 1.50
CA ASN A 172 28.79 -10.00 2.22
C ASN A 172 28.05 -10.59 3.45
N ALA A 173 28.64 -11.61 4.08
CA ALA A 173 28.05 -12.33 5.20
C ALA A 173 27.76 -11.42 6.41
N ASP A 174 28.74 -10.59 6.81
CA ASP A 174 28.61 -9.70 7.97
C ASP A 174 27.47 -8.69 7.82
N ASN A 175 27.32 -8.11 6.63
CA ASN A 175 26.23 -7.19 6.29
C ASN A 175 24.88 -7.91 6.27
N PHE A 176 24.82 -9.09 5.65
CA PHE A 176 23.63 -9.91 5.54
C PHE A 176 23.11 -10.35 6.92
N GLU A 177 23.94 -10.98 7.74
CA GLU A 177 23.53 -11.47 9.06
C GLU A 177 23.12 -10.33 10.01
N ASN A 178 23.81 -9.19 9.92
CA ASN A 178 23.45 -7.99 10.67
C ASN A 178 22.05 -7.47 10.27
N GLN A 179 21.79 -7.26 8.98
CA GLN A 179 20.48 -6.74 8.56
C GLN A 179 19.35 -7.77 8.70
N ARG A 180 19.64 -9.06 8.55
CA ARG A 180 18.71 -10.14 8.84
C ARG A 180 18.26 -10.12 10.30
N ALA A 181 19.18 -9.92 11.23
CA ALA A 181 18.83 -9.73 12.64
C ALA A 181 18.00 -8.46 12.88
N VAL A 182 18.35 -7.33 12.25
CA VAL A 182 17.61 -6.07 12.37
C VAL A 182 16.16 -6.22 11.86
N VAL A 183 15.95 -6.79 10.67
CA VAL A 183 14.61 -6.99 10.10
C VAL A 183 13.78 -7.96 10.94
N LYS A 184 14.40 -8.99 11.56
CA LYS A 184 13.71 -9.86 12.51
C LYS A 184 13.24 -9.11 13.76
N GLU A 185 14.07 -8.26 14.36
CA GLU A 185 13.62 -7.44 15.51
C GLU A 185 12.58 -6.39 15.09
N GLU A 186 12.65 -5.86 13.87
CA GLU A 186 11.58 -5.03 13.33
C GLU A 186 10.26 -5.79 13.21
N TYR A 187 10.27 -7.01 12.67
CA TYR A 187 9.08 -7.89 12.63
C TYR A 187 8.49 -8.06 14.03
N ARG A 188 9.33 -8.33 15.05
CA ARG A 188 8.86 -8.44 16.44
C ARG A 188 8.24 -7.15 16.94
N MET A 189 8.89 -6.01 16.75
CA MET A 189 8.40 -4.72 17.25
C MET A 189 7.12 -4.25 16.53
N ARG A 190 7.11 -4.29 15.19
CA ARG A 190 6.03 -3.73 14.36
C ARG A 190 4.84 -4.68 14.18
N TYR A 191 5.03 -6.00 14.30
CA TYR A 191 3.99 -7.00 14.03
C TYR A 191 3.68 -7.90 15.22
N GLU A 192 4.64 -8.64 15.79
CA GLU A 192 4.34 -9.58 16.90
C GLU A 192 3.90 -8.88 18.18
N ASN A 193 4.57 -7.76 18.52
CA ASN A 193 4.34 -7.01 19.77
C ASN A 193 3.39 -5.81 19.60
N THR A 194 2.79 -5.63 18.41
CA THR A 194 1.84 -4.54 18.14
C THR A 194 0.41 -5.08 18.11
N ALA A 195 -0.43 -4.58 19.03
CA ALA A 195 -1.83 -5.00 19.15
C ALA A 195 -2.60 -4.83 17.82
N TYR A 196 -3.47 -5.80 17.53
CA TYR A 196 -4.29 -5.96 16.33
C TYR A 196 -3.52 -6.27 15.03
N MET A 197 -2.19 -6.15 14.99
CA MET A 197 -1.41 -6.30 13.75
C MET A 197 -1.41 -7.75 13.23
N THR A 198 -1.44 -8.74 14.11
CA THR A 198 -1.62 -10.16 13.76
C THR A 198 -2.97 -10.42 13.06
N GLY A 199 -4.03 -9.74 13.51
CA GLY A 199 -5.34 -9.75 12.85
C GLY A 199 -5.32 -9.11 11.46
N MET A 200 -4.56 -8.02 11.29
CA MET A 200 -4.37 -7.36 9.99
C MET A 200 -3.62 -8.26 9.00
N MET A 201 -2.53 -8.91 9.42
CA MET A 201 -1.79 -9.87 8.57
C MET A 201 -2.71 -11.02 8.13
N ARG A 202 -3.47 -11.59 9.08
CA ARG A 202 -4.42 -12.67 8.79
C ARG A 202 -5.53 -12.23 7.83
N LEU A 203 -5.95 -10.96 7.86
CA LEU A 203 -6.92 -10.43 6.90
C LEU A 203 -6.38 -10.44 5.46
N GLY A 204 -5.10 -10.09 5.28
CA GLY A 204 -4.41 -10.16 4.00
C GLY A 204 -4.42 -11.60 3.45
N GLU A 205 -3.96 -12.55 4.26
CA GLU A 205 -3.97 -13.98 3.92
C GLU A 205 -5.36 -14.48 3.49
N LEU A 206 -6.41 -14.16 4.26
CA LEU A 206 -7.78 -14.57 3.92
C LEU A 206 -8.34 -13.90 2.67
N THR A 207 -7.96 -12.64 2.40
CA THR A 207 -8.50 -11.86 1.28
C THR A 207 -7.85 -12.24 -0.04
N PHE A 208 -6.53 -12.38 -0.06
CA PHE A 208 -5.81 -12.75 -1.26
C PHE A 208 -5.82 -14.26 -1.50
N ALA A 209 -5.73 -15.07 -0.44
CA ALA A 209 -5.84 -16.53 -0.45
C ALA A 209 -5.07 -17.23 -1.58
N ASP A 210 -5.71 -17.39 -2.74
CA ASP A 210 -5.22 -18.09 -3.92
C ASP A 210 -4.68 -17.10 -4.99
N TYR A 211 -4.34 -15.86 -4.60
CA TYR A 211 -3.79 -14.78 -5.45
C TYR A 211 -2.31 -14.49 -5.12
N PRO A 212 -1.34 -15.23 -5.70
CA PRO A 212 0.05 -15.26 -5.22
C PRO A 212 0.81 -13.93 -5.05
N PRO A 213 0.53 -12.85 -5.81
CA PRO A 213 1.25 -11.58 -5.66
C PRO A 213 1.17 -10.96 -4.25
N TYR A 214 0.03 -11.13 -3.54
CA TYR A 214 -0.25 -10.37 -2.31
C TYR A 214 -0.65 -11.25 -1.12
N THR A 215 -0.40 -12.56 -1.18
CA THR A 215 -0.68 -13.49 -0.07
C THR A 215 0.27 -13.36 1.12
N ARG A 216 1.37 -12.62 0.98
CA ARG A 216 2.43 -12.50 1.99
C ARG A 216 2.68 -11.01 2.30
N PRO A 217 2.84 -10.64 3.59
CA PRO A 217 3.16 -9.26 3.95
C PRO A 217 4.59 -8.93 3.53
N THR A 218 4.86 -7.65 3.21
CA THR A 218 6.15 -7.19 2.69
C THR A 218 7.33 -7.36 3.67
N ILE A 219 7.06 -7.43 4.98
CA ILE A 219 8.06 -7.74 6.02
C ILE A 219 8.50 -9.22 5.99
N GLY A 220 7.75 -10.09 5.30
CA GLY A 220 7.97 -11.54 5.25
C GLY A 220 7.46 -12.29 6.47
N SER A 221 8.11 -13.40 6.79
CA SER A 221 7.84 -14.21 7.98
C SER A 221 9.14 -14.52 8.73
N MET A 222 9.05 -14.73 10.05
CA MET A 222 10.21 -15.11 10.86
C MET A 222 10.88 -16.39 10.33
N GLN A 223 10.10 -17.36 9.85
CA GLN A 223 10.59 -18.61 9.28
C GLN A 223 11.43 -18.40 8.01
N ASP A 224 10.96 -17.58 7.07
CA ASP A 224 11.70 -17.33 5.83
C ASP A 224 12.95 -16.46 6.08
N LEU A 225 12.88 -15.52 7.03
CA LEU A 225 14.03 -14.73 7.48
C LEU A 225 15.08 -15.62 8.17
N ASP A 226 14.68 -16.63 8.95
CA ASP A 226 15.57 -17.64 9.53
C ASP A 226 16.19 -18.56 8.47
N ALA A 227 15.43 -18.94 7.44
CA ALA A 227 15.87 -19.81 6.35
C ALA A 227 16.68 -19.08 5.25
N ALA A 228 16.68 -17.74 5.25
CA ALA A 228 17.33 -16.92 4.23
C ALA A 228 18.84 -17.22 4.08
N LYS A 229 19.34 -17.13 2.84
CA LYS A 229 20.73 -17.44 2.47
C LYS A 229 21.39 -16.31 1.69
N LEU A 230 22.68 -16.11 1.91
CA LEU A 230 23.48 -15.06 1.27
C LEU A 230 23.48 -15.20 -0.27
N GLU A 231 23.46 -16.41 -0.80
CA GLU A 231 23.43 -16.69 -2.24
C GLU A 231 22.12 -16.19 -2.87
N TRP A 232 20.98 -16.46 -2.22
CA TRP A 232 19.67 -16.00 -2.67
C TRP A 232 19.60 -14.47 -2.66
N VAL A 233 20.19 -13.84 -1.64
CA VAL A 233 20.31 -12.38 -1.56
C VAL A 233 21.10 -11.84 -2.75
N LYS A 234 22.30 -12.37 -3.03
CA LYS A 234 23.08 -11.97 -4.21
C LYS A 234 22.30 -12.12 -5.52
N THR A 235 21.65 -13.27 -5.74
CA THR A 235 20.82 -13.51 -6.93
C THR A 235 19.67 -12.50 -7.07
N PHE A 236 19.01 -12.12 -5.98
CA PHE A 236 17.93 -11.13 -6.01
C PHE A 236 18.45 -9.72 -6.39
N TYR A 237 19.60 -9.31 -5.86
CA TYR A 237 20.28 -8.07 -6.29
C TYR A 237 20.60 -8.09 -7.78
N ASP A 238 21.25 -9.15 -8.26
CA ASP A 238 21.71 -9.25 -9.65
C ASP A 238 20.56 -9.37 -10.65
N SER A 239 19.40 -9.88 -10.22
CA SER A 239 18.22 -10.09 -11.06
C SER A 239 17.25 -8.90 -11.11
N HIS A 240 17.24 -8.02 -10.11
CA HIS A 240 16.21 -6.98 -9.98
C HIS A 240 16.75 -5.54 -9.88
N TYR A 241 17.97 -5.34 -9.39
CA TYR A 241 18.56 -4.02 -9.18
C TYR A 241 19.43 -3.63 -10.38
N ALA A 242 18.76 -3.18 -11.44
CA ALA A 242 19.40 -2.84 -12.71
C ALA A 242 18.63 -1.74 -13.47
N PRO A 243 19.30 -0.97 -14.36
CA PRO A 243 18.72 0.12 -15.16
C PRO A 243 17.37 -0.20 -15.83
N LYS A 244 17.26 -1.35 -16.51
CA LYS A 244 16.05 -1.77 -17.25
C LYS A 244 14.83 -1.99 -16.35
N ASN A 245 15.02 -2.16 -15.04
CA ASN A 245 13.95 -2.31 -14.04
C ASN A 245 13.76 -1.05 -13.18
N ALA A 246 14.44 0.06 -13.49
CA ALA A 246 14.48 1.25 -12.65
C ALA A 246 13.86 2.49 -13.32
N VAL A 247 13.37 3.40 -12.49
CA VAL A 247 13.03 4.78 -12.84
C VAL A 247 13.85 5.71 -11.95
N LEU A 248 14.71 6.53 -12.56
CA LEU A 248 15.37 7.65 -11.92
C LEU A 248 14.47 8.89 -12.05
N THR A 249 13.97 9.40 -10.93
CA THR A 249 13.13 10.60 -10.89
C THR A 249 13.87 11.74 -10.20
N ILE A 250 13.90 12.93 -10.82
CA ILE A 250 14.58 14.12 -10.30
C ILE A 250 13.60 15.29 -10.32
N THR A 251 13.41 15.97 -9.19
CA THR A 251 12.51 17.12 -9.07
C THR A 251 13.11 18.24 -8.23
N GLY A 252 12.72 19.50 -8.48
CA GLY A 252 13.27 20.67 -7.77
C GLY A 252 14.20 21.51 -8.63
N ASP A 253 15.08 22.29 -8.00
CA ASP A 253 15.90 23.28 -8.71
C ASP A 253 17.18 22.63 -9.27
N PHE A 254 17.17 22.31 -10.56
CA PHE A 254 18.28 21.76 -11.33
C PHE A 254 18.16 22.12 -12.82
N ASP A 255 19.26 22.01 -13.57
CA ASP A 255 19.27 22.06 -15.03
C ASP A 255 19.03 20.67 -15.64
N ALA A 256 18.07 20.57 -16.56
CA ALA A 256 17.63 19.29 -17.10
C ALA A 256 18.70 18.63 -18.00
N ASP A 257 19.44 19.41 -18.80
CA ASP A 257 20.45 18.88 -19.71
C ASP A 257 21.67 18.35 -18.93
N GLU A 258 22.11 19.09 -17.90
CA GLU A 258 23.17 18.63 -16.99
C GLU A 258 22.73 17.40 -16.18
N ALA A 259 21.47 17.32 -15.73
CA ALA A 259 20.95 16.13 -15.06
C ALA A 259 20.93 14.90 -15.98
N VAL A 260 20.56 15.05 -17.25
CA VAL A 260 20.65 13.97 -18.25
C VAL A 260 22.11 13.57 -18.50
N LYS A 261 23.03 14.52 -18.57
CA LYS A 261 24.47 14.27 -18.73
C LYS A 261 25.05 13.50 -17.54
N LEU A 262 24.76 13.91 -16.30
CA LEU A 262 25.17 13.20 -15.08
C LEU A 262 24.55 11.80 -15.01
N ALA A 263 23.27 11.65 -15.35
CA ALA A 263 22.62 10.34 -15.39
C ALA A 263 23.27 9.39 -16.42
N ARG A 264 23.59 9.90 -17.62
CA ARG A 264 24.36 9.15 -18.64
C ARG A 264 25.75 8.78 -18.14
N GLN A 265 26.45 9.68 -17.47
CA GLN A 265 27.79 9.46 -16.94
C GLN A 265 27.82 8.38 -15.84
N TYR A 266 26.89 8.44 -14.88
CA TYR A 266 26.93 7.56 -13.71
C TYR A 266 26.17 6.24 -13.91
N PHE A 267 24.97 6.28 -14.50
CA PHE A 267 24.15 5.09 -14.70
C PHE A 267 24.34 4.42 -16.06
N GLY A 268 24.70 5.18 -17.11
CA GLY A 268 24.84 4.65 -18.48
C GLY A 268 25.78 3.44 -18.61
N PRO A 269 26.95 3.40 -17.94
CA PRO A 269 27.86 2.25 -17.97
C PRO A 269 27.37 1.01 -17.21
N ILE A 270 26.26 1.08 -16.49
CA ILE A 270 25.71 -0.08 -15.77
C ILE A 270 24.96 -0.95 -16.79
N ASP A 271 25.51 -2.14 -17.09
CA ASP A 271 24.79 -3.20 -17.79
C ASP A 271 24.63 -4.40 -16.85
N LYS A 272 23.39 -4.64 -16.45
CA LYS A 272 22.98 -5.76 -15.60
C LYS A 272 21.72 -6.40 -16.20
N PRO A 273 21.56 -7.73 -16.10
CA PRO A 273 20.34 -8.40 -16.52
C PRO A 273 19.16 -7.97 -15.64
N VAL A 274 17.94 -8.26 -16.13
CA VAL A 274 16.70 -8.12 -15.36
C VAL A 274 15.89 -9.39 -15.55
N ALA A 275 15.46 -10.00 -14.45
CA ALA A 275 14.53 -11.12 -14.48
C ALA A 275 13.16 -10.63 -15.01
N PRO A 276 12.50 -11.38 -15.92
CA PRO A 276 11.16 -11.03 -16.38
C PRO A 276 10.18 -10.99 -15.20
N ARG A 277 9.45 -9.88 -15.07
CA ARG A 277 8.44 -9.75 -14.02
C ARG A 277 7.19 -10.55 -14.40
N ALA A 278 6.69 -11.36 -13.47
CA ALA A 278 5.46 -12.12 -13.71
C ALA A 278 4.26 -11.18 -13.94
N PRO A 279 3.42 -11.42 -14.97
CA PRO A 279 2.19 -10.68 -15.16
C PRO A 279 1.20 -10.99 -14.03
N PHE A 280 0.29 -10.07 -13.76
CA PHE A 280 -0.77 -10.32 -12.79
C PHE A 280 -1.71 -11.42 -13.28
N PRO A 281 -2.02 -12.43 -12.46
CA PRO A 281 -3.13 -13.34 -12.76
C PRO A 281 -4.45 -12.56 -12.69
N ALA A 282 -5.49 -13.11 -13.34
CA ALA A 282 -6.83 -12.56 -13.24
C ALA A 282 -7.29 -12.47 -11.77
N MET A 283 -7.99 -11.40 -11.42
CA MET A 283 -8.59 -11.24 -10.10
C MET A 283 -9.56 -12.40 -9.81
N PRO A 284 -9.37 -13.18 -8.73
CA PRO A 284 -10.22 -14.34 -8.46
C PRO A 284 -11.65 -13.93 -8.08
N THR A 285 -12.62 -14.70 -8.55
CA THR A 285 -14.01 -14.55 -8.16
C THR A 285 -14.23 -15.17 -6.78
N GLN A 286 -14.33 -14.33 -5.75
CA GLN A 286 -14.80 -14.79 -4.44
C GLN A 286 -16.32 -15.03 -4.48
N VAL A 287 -16.74 -16.25 -4.11
CA VAL A 287 -18.13 -16.71 -4.12
C VAL A 287 -18.68 -17.08 -2.74
N SER A 288 -17.88 -16.95 -1.68
CA SER A 288 -18.28 -17.23 -0.30
C SER A 288 -17.48 -16.38 0.70
N PRO A 289 -18.05 -16.02 1.85
CA PRO A 289 -17.34 -15.31 2.91
C PRO A 289 -16.37 -16.24 3.63
N ARG A 290 -15.22 -15.72 4.07
CA ARG A 290 -14.28 -16.44 4.96
C ARG A 290 -14.25 -15.74 6.32
N LYS A 291 -14.14 -16.52 7.40
CA LYS A 291 -14.02 -16.00 8.77
C LYS A 291 -12.88 -16.69 9.50
N ASP A 292 -12.14 -15.95 10.31
CA ASP A 292 -11.21 -16.49 11.29
C ASP A 292 -11.21 -15.65 12.59
N VAL A 293 -10.59 -16.18 13.64
CA VAL A 293 -10.50 -15.57 14.97
C VAL A 293 -9.06 -15.61 15.44
N VAL A 294 -8.44 -14.44 15.59
CA VAL A 294 -7.06 -14.29 16.10
C VAL A 294 -7.12 -13.96 17.59
N LYS A 295 -6.39 -14.73 18.41
CA LYS A 295 -6.07 -14.36 19.79
C LYS A 295 -4.79 -13.53 19.82
N ASP A 296 -4.86 -12.36 20.44
CA ASP A 296 -3.77 -11.41 20.56
C ASP A 296 -3.51 -11.06 22.03
N ALA A 297 -2.30 -11.30 22.52
CA ALA A 297 -1.88 -11.01 23.89
C ALA A 297 -1.68 -9.50 24.17
N ASN A 298 -1.46 -8.71 23.12
CA ASN A 298 -1.25 -7.27 23.19
C ASN A 298 -2.57 -6.51 23.12
N ALA A 299 -3.59 -7.06 22.46
CA ALA A 299 -4.95 -6.50 22.44
C ALA A 299 -5.58 -6.49 23.85
N LYS A 300 -6.07 -5.33 24.29
CA LYS A 300 -6.77 -5.17 25.58
C LYS A 300 -8.29 -5.20 25.48
N THR A 301 -8.81 -5.00 24.28
CA THR A 301 -10.25 -5.04 23.98
C THR A 301 -10.48 -5.80 22.68
N PRO A 302 -11.69 -6.35 22.44
CA PRO A 302 -12.00 -6.96 21.15
C PRO A 302 -11.83 -5.96 19.99
N GLY A 303 -11.56 -6.49 18.80
CA GLY A 303 -11.54 -5.74 17.56
C GLY A 303 -11.95 -6.63 16.40
N PHE A 304 -12.18 -6.07 15.22
CA PHE A 304 -12.29 -6.86 14.01
C PHE A 304 -11.75 -6.14 12.80
N TYR A 305 -11.55 -6.91 11.74
CA TYR A 305 -11.25 -6.46 10.40
C TYR A 305 -12.25 -7.09 9.42
N PHE A 306 -12.88 -6.27 8.59
CA PHE A 306 -13.48 -6.69 7.33
C PHE A 306 -12.51 -6.44 6.18
N GLY A 307 -12.43 -7.40 5.25
CA GLY A 307 -11.58 -7.33 4.07
C GLY A 307 -12.37 -7.72 2.84
N PHE A 308 -12.14 -7.02 1.73
CA PHE A 308 -12.80 -7.25 0.46
C PHE A 308 -11.77 -7.19 -0.66
N LEU A 309 -11.78 -8.18 -1.54
CA LEU A 309 -10.98 -8.16 -2.76
C LEU A 309 -11.66 -7.25 -3.78
N ILE A 310 -10.96 -6.20 -4.22
CA ILE A 310 -11.45 -5.13 -5.09
C ILE A 310 -10.59 -5.02 -6.37
N PRO A 311 -11.01 -4.24 -7.39
CA PRO A 311 -10.24 -4.06 -8.62
C PRO A 311 -8.87 -3.44 -8.38
N PRO A 312 -7.94 -3.55 -9.35
CA PRO A 312 -6.66 -2.88 -9.30
C PRO A 312 -6.76 -1.37 -9.10
N SER A 313 -5.71 -0.81 -8.49
CA SER A 313 -5.62 0.61 -8.22
C SER A 313 -5.79 1.45 -9.49
N ARG A 314 -6.41 2.61 -9.32
CA ARG A 314 -6.63 3.61 -10.39
C ARG A 314 -7.48 3.13 -11.57
N SER A 315 -8.21 2.02 -11.41
CA SER A 315 -9.37 1.67 -12.25
C SER A 315 -10.60 2.53 -11.89
N PRO A 316 -11.59 2.71 -12.79
CA PRO A 316 -12.78 3.54 -12.51
C PRO A 316 -13.54 3.12 -11.25
N GLU A 317 -13.76 1.82 -11.04
CA GLU A 317 -14.40 1.33 -9.81
C GLU A 317 -13.51 1.44 -8.56
N HIS A 318 -12.19 1.45 -8.70
CA HIS A 318 -11.28 1.66 -7.56
C HIS A 318 -11.41 3.08 -7.00
N TYR A 319 -11.37 4.12 -7.85
CA TYR A 319 -11.63 5.50 -7.42
C TYR A 319 -13.01 5.66 -6.72
N ALA A 320 -14.03 4.94 -7.19
CA ALA A 320 -15.36 4.95 -6.57
C ALA A 320 -15.36 4.27 -5.19
N LEU A 321 -14.54 3.24 -4.98
CA LEU A 321 -14.36 2.57 -3.69
C LEU A 321 -13.50 3.38 -2.72
N GLU A 322 -12.47 4.09 -3.19
CA GLU A 322 -11.69 5.04 -2.36
C GLU A 322 -12.59 6.17 -1.82
N LEU A 323 -13.49 6.71 -2.65
CA LEU A 323 -14.48 7.70 -2.21
C LEU A 323 -15.53 7.08 -1.27
N ALA A 324 -15.91 5.82 -1.45
CA ALA A 324 -16.76 5.10 -0.49
C ALA A 324 -16.05 4.95 0.88
N VAL A 325 -14.78 4.57 0.89
CA VAL A 325 -13.93 4.50 2.10
C VAL A 325 -13.89 5.84 2.82
N ALA A 326 -13.66 6.94 2.10
CA ALA A 326 -13.62 8.26 2.70
C ALA A 326 -14.98 8.69 3.30
N ILE A 327 -16.11 8.38 2.64
CA ILE A 327 -17.45 8.60 3.18
C ILE A 327 -17.69 7.77 4.46
N LEU A 328 -17.19 6.52 4.49
CA LEU A 328 -17.34 5.62 5.62
C LEU A 328 -16.50 6.01 6.83
N ALA A 329 -15.22 6.39 6.65
CA ALA A 329 -14.27 6.52 7.77
C ALA A 329 -13.34 7.75 7.76
N ASP A 330 -13.32 8.62 6.73
CA ASP A 330 -12.40 9.76 6.71
C ASP A 330 -12.94 10.95 7.55
N GLY A 331 -12.40 11.06 8.76
CA GLY A 331 -12.60 12.18 9.68
C GLY A 331 -13.87 12.09 10.53
N GLU A 332 -13.95 12.99 11.50
CA GLU A 332 -14.92 13.03 12.60
C GLU A 332 -16.41 13.01 12.23
N SER A 333 -16.72 13.36 10.99
CA SER A 333 -18.10 13.40 10.47
C SER A 333 -18.45 12.25 9.53
N SER A 334 -17.51 11.35 9.27
CA SER A 334 -17.72 10.16 8.44
C SER A 334 -18.74 9.22 9.09
N ARG A 335 -19.34 8.34 8.28
CA ARG A 335 -20.54 7.60 8.69
C ARG A 335 -20.27 6.62 9.84
N LEU A 336 -19.17 5.86 9.78
CA LEU A 336 -18.82 4.89 10.80
C LEU A 336 -18.24 5.55 12.06
N GLU A 337 -17.44 6.61 11.92
CA GLU A 337 -16.89 7.36 13.07
C GLU A 337 -18.03 7.95 13.92
N ARG A 338 -19.00 8.60 13.25
CA ARG A 338 -20.23 9.03 13.92
C ARG A 338 -20.99 7.86 14.52
N LEU A 339 -21.32 6.83 13.74
CA LEU A 339 -22.18 5.74 14.21
C LEU A 339 -21.58 4.95 15.38
N LEU A 340 -20.30 4.57 15.30
CA LEU A 340 -19.69 3.62 16.22
C LEU A 340 -19.00 4.29 17.40
N VAL A 341 -18.30 5.41 17.17
CA VAL A 341 -17.50 6.08 18.20
C VAL A 341 -18.33 7.15 18.93
N ARG A 342 -19.11 7.97 18.20
CA ARG A 342 -19.84 9.12 18.77
C ARG A 342 -21.25 8.77 19.24
N ASP A 343 -22.09 8.30 18.32
CA ASP A 343 -23.54 8.13 18.53
C ASP A 343 -23.85 6.89 19.39
N ARG A 344 -23.04 5.83 19.30
CA ARG A 344 -23.22 4.56 20.04
C ARG A 344 -22.15 4.25 21.09
N ALA A 345 -20.98 4.89 21.02
CA ALA A 345 -19.83 4.64 21.91
C ALA A 345 -19.43 3.14 22.06
N VAL A 346 -19.56 2.37 20.96
CA VAL A 346 -19.22 0.93 20.90
C VAL A 346 -17.83 0.67 20.33
N ALA A 347 -17.22 1.65 19.66
CA ALA A 347 -15.84 1.60 19.18
C ALA A 347 -14.99 2.71 19.81
N GLN A 348 -13.73 2.40 20.09
CA GLN A 348 -12.69 3.37 20.45
C GLN A 348 -12.13 4.08 19.22
N ARG A 349 -12.03 3.35 18.10
CA ARG A 349 -11.65 3.84 16.77
C ARG A 349 -12.25 2.97 15.69
N VAL A 350 -12.53 3.58 14.54
CA VAL A 350 -12.81 2.90 13.27
C VAL A 350 -11.91 3.46 12.18
N SER A 351 -11.54 2.65 11.20
CA SER A 351 -10.72 3.10 10.05
C SER A 351 -11.03 2.25 8.83
N ALA A 352 -10.85 2.80 7.63
CA ALA A 352 -10.96 2.06 6.38
C ALA A 352 -9.94 2.58 5.35
N TRP A 353 -9.45 1.71 4.47
CA TRP A 353 -8.43 2.02 3.46
C TRP A 353 -8.43 1.02 2.29
N THR A 354 -7.83 1.43 1.17
CA THR A 354 -7.33 0.58 0.08
C THR A 354 -5.81 0.37 0.25
N HIS A 355 -5.20 -0.61 -0.42
CA HIS A 355 -3.74 -0.80 -0.40
C HIS A 355 -3.05 -0.28 -1.67
N ASP A 356 -3.82 0.16 -2.67
CA ASP A 356 -3.38 0.74 -3.93
C ASP A 356 -2.47 -0.17 -4.78
N TYR A 357 -2.65 -1.49 -4.64
CA TYR A 357 -1.94 -2.51 -5.41
C TYR A 357 -2.19 -2.42 -6.92
N VAL A 358 -1.17 -2.75 -7.72
CA VAL A 358 -1.22 -2.72 -9.19
C VAL A 358 -1.93 -3.95 -9.78
N GLY A 359 -1.93 -5.07 -9.05
CA GLY A 359 -2.80 -6.23 -9.28
C GLY A 359 -4.16 -6.05 -8.57
N ALA A 360 -4.87 -7.15 -8.27
CA ALA A 360 -6.09 -7.04 -7.46
C ALA A 360 -5.79 -6.41 -6.07
N ASP A 361 -6.60 -5.45 -5.65
CA ASP A 361 -6.38 -4.68 -4.41
C ASP A 361 -7.28 -5.16 -3.27
N GLN A 362 -6.99 -4.77 -2.03
CA GLN A 362 -7.80 -5.05 -0.85
C GLN A 362 -8.35 -3.75 -0.26
N LEU A 363 -9.67 -3.67 -0.12
CA LEU A 363 -10.32 -2.71 0.76
C LEU A 363 -10.47 -3.34 2.15
N ALA A 364 -10.00 -2.64 3.17
CA ALA A 364 -10.14 -3.06 4.56
C ALA A 364 -10.95 -2.04 5.38
N ILE A 365 -11.67 -2.55 6.39
CA ILE A 365 -12.35 -1.76 7.43
C ILE A 365 -12.00 -2.40 8.77
N THR A 366 -11.58 -1.61 9.77
CA THR A 366 -11.30 -2.11 11.13
C THR A 366 -12.05 -1.30 12.17
N ALA A 367 -12.47 -1.97 13.25
CA ALA A 367 -12.94 -1.32 14.46
C ALA A 367 -12.27 -1.95 15.68
N VAL A 368 -11.81 -1.12 16.61
CA VAL A 368 -11.41 -1.54 17.97
C VAL A 368 -12.56 -1.17 18.90
N LEU A 369 -13.08 -2.15 19.64
CA LEU A 369 -14.30 -2.02 20.40
C LEU A 369 -14.05 -1.46 21.81
N THR A 370 -15.07 -0.91 22.44
CA THR A 370 -15.06 -0.66 23.89
C THR A 370 -15.28 -1.98 24.65
N GLU A 371 -14.80 -2.09 25.90
CA GLU A 371 -14.87 -3.32 26.71
C GLU A 371 -16.27 -3.95 26.81
N LYS A 372 -17.32 -3.13 26.73
CA LYS A 372 -18.72 -3.53 26.89
C LYS A 372 -19.43 -3.84 25.56
N ALA A 373 -18.79 -3.55 24.42
CA ALA A 373 -19.39 -3.77 23.11
C ALA A 373 -19.22 -5.23 22.66
N LYS A 374 -20.26 -5.78 22.02
CA LYS A 374 -20.27 -7.14 21.47
C LYS A 374 -19.86 -7.10 20.00
N LEU A 375 -18.84 -7.88 19.63
CA LEU A 375 -18.31 -7.97 18.25
C LEU A 375 -19.42 -8.10 17.20
N GLY A 376 -20.20 -9.18 17.26
CA GLY A 376 -21.28 -9.44 16.31
C GLY A 376 -22.44 -8.42 16.29
N ASP A 377 -22.51 -7.47 17.23
CA ASP A 377 -23.46 -6.35 17.16
C ASP A 377 -22.83 -5.13 16.45
N VAL A 378 -21.52 -4.89 16.64
CA VAL A 378 -20.77 -3.85 15.93
C VAL A 378 -20.51 -4.23 14.46
N GLU A 379 -20.25 -5.51 14.19
CA GLU A 379 -20.16 -6.06 12.83
C GLU A 379 -21.44 -5.77 12.03
N LYS A 380 -22.63 -6.05 12.60
CA LYS A 380 -23.93 -5.77 11.98
C LYS A 380 -24.17 -4.27 11.75
N LEU A 381 -23.62 -3.39 12.59
CA LEU A 381 -23.71 -1.94 12.37
C LEU A 381 -22.90 -1.51 11.14
N VAL A 382 -21.70 -2.08 10.95
CA VAL A 382 -20.89 -1.83 9.73
C VAL A 382 -21.55 -2.46 8.49
N GLU A 383 -22.03 -3.70 8.59
CA GLU A 383 -22.80 -4.37 7.53
C GLU A 383 -24.01 -3.54 7.08
N ALA A 384 -24.77 -2.99 8.03
CA ALA A 384 -25.95 -2.19 7.76
C ALA A 384 -25.63 -0.89 7.01
N GLU A 385 -24.54 -0.20 7.35
CA GLU A 385 -24.13 1.02 6.64
C GLU A 385 -23.55 0.72 5.25
N LEU A 386 -22.81 -0.39 5.08
CA LEU A 386 -22.41 -0.89 3.74
C LEU A 386 -23.64 -1.25 2.88
N ALA A 387 -24.61 -1.96 3.45
CA ALA A 387 -25.85 -2.34 2.77
C ALA A 387 -26.71 -1.12 2.40
N LYS A 388 -26.71 -0.07 3.23
CA LYS A 388 -27.35 1.21 2.94
C LYS A 388 -26.66 1.95 1.79
N LEU A 389 -25.33 2.00 1.80
CA LEU A 389 -24.51 2.60 0.75
C LEU A 389 -24.64 1.86 -0.60
N ALA A 390 -24.88 0.54 -0.58
CA ALA A 390 -25.22 -0.26 -1.77
C ALA A 390 -26.66 -0.04 -2.30
N ARG A 391 -27.60 0.39 -1.44
CA ARG A 391 -29.03 0.53 -1.77
C ARG A 391 -29.45 1.95 -2.13
N THR A 392 -28.77 2.96 -1.57
CA THR A 392 -29.12 4.36 -1.75
C THR A 392 -27.87 5.15 -2.17
N PRO A 393 -27.90 5.90 -3.28
CA PRO A 393 -26.82 6.82 -3.64
C PRO A 393 -26.48 7.78 -2.49
N VAL A 394 -25.21 8.16 -2.42
CA VAL A 394 -24.75 9.19 -1.47
C VAL A 394 -25.38 10.55 -1.84
N ALA A 395 -25.61 11.40 -0.84
CA ALA A 395 -26.11 12.73 -1.12
C ALA A 395 -25.03 13.55 -1.84
N GLU A 396 -25.39 14.33 -2.87
CA GLU A 396 -24.40 15.08 -3.66
C GLU A 396 -23.56 16.03 -2.77
N ALA A 397 -24.18 16.68 -1.78
CA ALA A 397 -23.47 17.53 -0.81
C ALA A 397 -22.45 16.76 0.06
N GLU A 398 -22.71 15.48 0.38
CA GLU A 398 -21.79 14.61 1.11
C GLU A 398 -20.59 14.24 0.23
N LEU A 399 -20.84 13.87 -1.03
CA LEU A 399 -19.80 13.56 -2.01
C LEU A 399 -18.93 14.79 -2.32
N GLN A 400 -19.51 15.97 -2.51
CA GLN A 400 -18.77 17.21 -2.79
C GLN A 400 -17.88 17.64 -1.62
N LYS A 401 -18.30 17.38 -0.37
CA LYS A 401 -17.45 17.54 0.82
C LYS A 401 -16.21 16.65 0.76
N ILE A 402 -16.39 15.36 0.45
CA ILE A 402 -15.28 14.41 0.33
C ILE A 402 -14.37 14.74 -0.86
N LYS A 403 -14.93 15.04 -2.04
CA LYS A 403 -14.15 15.50 -3.22
C LYS A 403 -13.32 16.75 -2.93
N THR A 404 -13.85 17.68 -2.14
CA THR A 404 -13.12 18.87 -1.68
C THR A 404 -11.94 18.50 -0.78
N ARG A 405 -12.11 17.53 0.12
CA ARG A 405 -11.05 17.02 0.99
C ARG A 405 -9.98 16.26 0.21
N VAL A 406 -10.37 15.34 -0.68
CA VAL A 406 -9.46 14.61 -1.59
C VAL A 406 -8.63 15.59 -2.42
N ARG A 407 -9.25 16.63 -3.01
CA ARG A 407 -8.54 17.69 -3.73
C ARG A 407 -7.49 18.39 -2.85
N SER A 408 -7.84 18.75 -1.62
CA SER A 408 -6.89 19.39 -0.70
C SER A 408 -5.73 18.46 -0.35
N SER A 409 -6.03 17.21 0.03
CA SER A 409 -5.02 16.18 0.36
C SER A 409 -4.08 15.90 -0.82
N PHE A 410 -4.61 15.85 -2.05
CA PHE A 410 -3.81 15.67 -3.26
C PHE A 410 -2.84 16.84 -3.50
N VAL A 411 -3.34 18.09 -3.44
CA VAL A 411 -2.52 19.29 -3.68
C VAL A 411 -1.44 19.45 -2.61
N PHE A 412 -1.78 19.31 -1.32
CA PHE A 412 -0.79 19.37 -0.24
C PHE A 412 0.16 18.17 -0.26
N GLY A 413 -0.33 16.99 -0.65
CA GLY A 413 0.48 15.78 -0.80
C GLY A 413 1.65 15.97 -1.78
N LEU A 414 1.46 16.73 -2.86
CA LEU A 414 2.49 17.02 -3.88
C LEU A 414 3.26 18.33 -3.64
N GLN A 415 3.15 18.94 -2.45
CA GLN A 415 3.79 20.23 -2.14
C GLN A 415 5.32 20.16 -2.14
N THR A 416 5.91 19.04 -1.71
CA THR A 416 7.37 18.88 -1.59
C THR A 416 8.00 18.29 -2.86
N ASN A 417 9.28 18.63 -3.13
CA ASN A 417 10.06 17.97 -4.18
C ASN A 417 10.06 16.44 -3.97
N LEU A 418 10.31 15.96 -2.76
CA LEU A 418 10.33 14.52 -2.48
C LEU A 418 9.02 13.83 -2.84
N SER A 419 7.88 14.38 -2.40
CA SER A 419 6.57 13.82 -2.74
C SER A 419 6.32 13.73 -4.24
N ARG A 420 6.82 14.71 -5.01
CA ARG A 420 6.73 14.69 -6.47
C ARG A 420 7.64 13.62 -7.06
N ALA A 421 8.88 13.53 -6.60
CA ALA A 421 9.85 12.54 -7.06
C ALA A 421 9.35 11.10 -6.85
N THR A 422 8.84 10.79 -5.65
CA THR A 422 8.33 9.45 -5.35
C THR A 422 7.05 9.13 -6.14
N ARG A 423 6.07 10.04 -6.19
CA ARG A 423 4.81 9.82 -6.94
C ARG A 423 5.01 9.72 -8.45
N LEU A 424 5.83 10.57 -9.05
CA LEU A 424 6.16 10.49 -10.48
C LEU A 424 6.90 9.19 -10.79
N GLY A 425 7.82 8.76 -9.92
CA GLY A 425 8.54 7.48 -10.04
C GLY A 425 7.62 6.26 -9.89
N GLU A 426 6.64 6.30 -8.99
CA GLU A 426 5.60 5.27 -8.86
C GLU A 426 4.74 5.17 -10.13
N TYR A 427 4.23 6.29 -10.63
CA TYR A 427 3.40 6.33 -11.84
C TYR A 427 4.14 5.84 -13.09
N GLU A 428 5.41 6.23 -13.25
CA GLU A 428 6.27 5.70 -14.30
C GLU A 428 6.53 4.19 -14.11
N SER A 429 6.85 3.76 -12.89
CA SER A 429 7.18 2.36 -12.59
C SER A 429 6.01 1.42 -12.86
N TYR A 430 4.81 1.79 -12.42
CA TYR A 430 3.61 0.94 -12.50
C TYR A 430 2.91 1.01 -13.86
N PHE A 431 2.74 2.21 -14.41
CA PHE A 431 1.87 2.46 -15.57
C PHE A 431 2.64 2.88 -16.82
N GLY A 432 3.96 3.06 -16.73
CA GLY A 432 4.78 3.49 -17.87
C GLY A 432 4.52 4.94 -18.31
N ASP A 433 3.88 5.77 -17.48
CA ASP A 433 3.73 7.20 -17.75
C ASP A 433 3.53 8.06 -16.49
N ALA A 434 4.60 8.72 -16.05
CA ALA A 434 4.57 9.70 -14.96
C ALA A 434 3.52 10.82 -15.13
N ARG A 435 3.11 11.15 -16.36
CA ARG A 435 2.16 12.24 -16.64
C ARG A 435 0.74 11.94 -16.13
N LEU A 436 0.41 10.67 -15.91
CA LEU A 436 -0.89 10.24 -15.38
C LEU A 436 -1.18 10.80 -13.96
N LEU A 437 -0.14 11.11 -13.18
CA LEU A 437 -0.29 11.83 -11.90
C LEU A 437 -1.05 13.16 -12.08
N GLY A 438 -0.84 13.86 -13.19
CA GLY A 438 -1.54 15.11 -13.50
C GLY A 438 -3.04 14.93 -13.83
N LEU A 439 -3.48 13.70 -14.06
CA LEU A 439 -4.87 13.34 -14.38
C LEU A 439 -5.59 12.68 -13.20
N GLU A 440 -4.87 12.14 -12.22
CA GLU A 440 -5.41 11.41 -11.06
C GLU A 440 -6.52 12.17 -10.33
N LEU A 441 -6.31 13.47 -10.05
CA LEU A 441 -7.33 14.29 -9.41
C LEU A 441 -8.63 14.40 -10.24
N ALA A 442 -8.53 14.47 -11.57
CA ALA A 442 -9.71 14.55 -12.43
C ALA A 442 -10.57 13.28 -12.33
N SER A 443 -9.94 12.10 -12.24
CA SER A 443 -10.61 10.81 -12.03
C SER A 443 -11.44 10.79 -10.75
N TYR A 444 -10.90 11.28 -9.62
CA TYR A 444 -11.69 11.43 -8.38
C TYR A 444 -12.82 12.45 -8.51
N GLN A 445 -12.60 13.57 -9.23
CA GLN A 445 -13.62 14.59 -9.40
C GLN A 445 -14.77 14.14 -10.32
N SER A 446 -14.55 13.21 -11.26
CA SER A 446 -15.59 12.70 -12.16
C SER A 446 -16.56 11.70 -11.52
N VAL A 447 -16.15 10.96 -10.48
CA VAL A 447 -16.99 9.91 -9.86
C VAL A 447 -18.34 10.46 -9.37
N THR A 448 -19.42 9.78 -9.71
CA THR A 448 -20.81 10.12 -9.34
C THR A 448 -21.32 9.31 -8.14
N PRO A 449 -22.40 9.75 -7.47
CA PRO A 449 -23.05 8.95 -6.43
C PRO A 449 -23.52 7.56 -6.89
N ALA A 450 -23.89 7.43 -8.16
CA ALA A 450 -24.34 6.17 -8.75
C ALA A 450 -23.19 5.18 -8.96
N GLU A 451 -22.00 5.65 -9.37
CA GLU A 451 -20.81 4.81 -9.50
C GLU A 451 -20.32 4.31 -8.13
N ILE A 452 -20.35 5.15 -7.10
CA ILE A 452 -20.07 4.75 -5.71
C ILE A 452 -21.04 3.65 -5.28
N GLN A 453 -22.35 3.85 -5.47
CA GLN A 453 -23.36 2.83 -5.16
C GLN A 453 -23.11 1.52 -5.92
N ALA A 454 -22.84 1.60 -7.23
CA ALA A 454 -22.62 0.44 -8.08
C ALA A 454 -21.37 -0.34 -7.66
N ALA A 455 -20.26 0.35 -7.37
CA ALA A 455 -19.03 -0.26 -6.92
C ALA A 455 -19.20 -0.91 -5.54
N VAL A 456 -19.80 -0.22 -4.57
CA VAL A 456 -20.10 -0.78 -3.23
C VAL A 456 -20.99 -2.00 -3.33
N LYS A 457 -22.05 -1.97 -4.16
CA LYS A 457 -22.93 -3.13 -4.42
C LYS A 457 -22.20 -4.30 -5.08
N LYS A 458 -21.26 -4.03 -6.00
CA LYS A 458 -20.50 -5.04 -6.75
C LYS A 458 -19.40 -5.71 -5.91
N TYR A 459 -18.75 -4.95 -5.02
CA TYR A 459 -17.54 -5.39 -4.31
C TYR A 459 -17.71 -5.63 -2.81
N LEU A 460 -18.55 -4.86 -2.10
CA LEU A 460 -18.66 -4.88 -0.64
C LEU A 460 -19.88 -5.66 -0.11
N GLY A 461 -20.34 -6.66 -0.87
CA GLY A 461 -21.43 -7.55 -0.49
C GLY A 461 -21.02 -8.61 0.55
N PRO A 462 -21.97 -9.18 1.32
CA PRO A 462 -21.66 -10.12 2.40
C PRO A 462 -20.95 -11.39 1.91
N GLU A 463 -21.32 -11.92 0.74
CA GLU A 463 -20.69 -13.11 0.13
C GLU A 463 -19.21 -12.90 -0.27
N ARG A 464 -18.74 -11.64 -0.31
CA ARG A 464 -17.38 -11.26 -0.70
C ARG A 464 -16.53 -10.77 0.47
N ARG A 465 -17.04 -10.89 1.68
CA ARG A 465 -16.40 -10.36 2.89
C ARG A 465 -15.53 -11.40 3.56
N GLN A 466 -14.29 -11.02 3.87
CA GLN A 466 -13.49 -11.69 4.89
C GLN A 466 -13.68 -11.01 6.24
N LEU A 467 -13.77 -11.79 7.31
CA LEU A 467 -13.80 -11.31 8.69
C LEU A 467 -12.66 -11.94 9.48
N VAL A 468 -11.83 -11.11 10.11
CA VAL A 468 -10.96 -11.52 11.22
C VAL A 468 -11.44 -10.85 12.50
N GLU A 469 -11.96 -11.63 13.44
CA GLU A 469 -12.14 -11.16 14.81
C GLU A 469 -10.78 -11.18 15.53
N VAL A 470 -10.50 -10.15 16.33
CA VAL A 470 -9.34 -10.08 17.21
C VAL A 470 -9.82 -10.06 18.65
N LEU A 471 -9.38 -11.05 19.42
CA LEU A 471 -9.74 -11.24 20.82
C LEU A 471 -8.50 -11.10 21.71
N PRO A 472 -8.59 -10.43 22.87
CA PRO A 472 -7.58 -10.54 23.92
C PRO A 472 -7.30 -12.02 24.25
N ALA A 473 -6.07 -12.38 24.57
CA ALA A 473 -5.67 -13.78 24.80
C ALA A 473 -6.59 -14.54 25.77
N ASP A 474 -7.02 -13.88 26.86
CA ASP A 474 -7.88 -14.43 27.92
C ASP A 474 -9.38 -14.47 27.56
N ALA A 475 -9.78 -13.88 26.43
CA ALA A 475 -11.18 -13.87 26.00
C ALA A 475 -11.59 -15.22 25.38
N ALA A 476 -12.83 -15.64 25.67
CA ALA A 476 -13.46 -16.79 25.02
C ALA A 476 -13.86 -16.43 23.58
N PRO A 477 -13.66 -17.34 22.60
CA PRO A 477 -14.16 -17.15 21.23
C PRO A 477 -15.67 -16.89 21.21
N VAL A 478 -16.11 -15.92 20.39
CA VAL A 478 -17.54 -15.75 20.13
C VAL A 478 -17.98 -16.92 19.25
N ALA A 479 -18.84 -17.79 19.78
CA ALA A 479 -19.32 -18.96 19.06
C ALA A 479 -19.97 -18.53 17.73
N ALA A 480 -19.46 -19.08 16.61
CA ALA A 480 -20.11 -18.91 15.33
C ALA A 480 -21.54 -19.49 15.40
N ALA A 481 -22.54 -18.72 15.00
CA ALA A 481 -23.87 -19.27 14.79
C ALA A 481 -23.75 -20.37 13.73
N PRO A 482 -24.23 -21.61 13.99
CA PRO A 482 -24.12 -22.68 13.03
C PRO A 482 -24.89 -22.30 11.75
N PRO A 483 -24.37 -22.65 10.56
CA PRO A 483 -25.12 -22.48 9.32
C PRO A 483 -26.46 -23.20 9.45
N GLY A 484 -27.55 -22.51 9.11
CA GLY A 484 -28.90 -22.92 9.48
C GLY A 484 -29.23 -24.34 9.03
N ALA A 485 -29.45 -25.23 10.00
CA ALA A 485 -30.08 -26.51 9.76
C ALA A 485 -31.49 -26.27 9.16
N PRO A 486 -31.92 -27.05 8.16
CA PRO A 486 -33.20 -26.84 7.51
C PRO A 486 -34.35 -26.98 8.52
N THR A 487 -35.26 -26.01 8.51
CA THR A 487 -36.38 -25.96 9.45
C THR A 487 -37.35 -27.13 9.22
N ASN A 488 -37.34 -28.07 10.17
CA ASN A 488 -38.41 -29.02 10.49
C ASN A 488 -39.11 -29.69 9.29
N SER A 489 -38.51 -30.77 8.79
CA SER A 489 -39.29 -31.89 8.25
C SER A 489 -40.21 -32.44 9.35
N LYS A 490 -41.51 -32.41 9.08
CA LYS A 490 -42.61 -32.97 9.88
C LYS A 490 -42.26 -34.38 10.41
N PRO A 491 -42.52 -34.74 11.68
CA PRO A 491 -42.30 -36.11 12.16
C PRO A 491 -43.17 -37.10 11.37
N ALA A 492 -42.54 -38.15 10.83
CA ALA A 492 -43.26 -39.24 10.20
C ALA A 492 -44.03 -40.03 11.26
N ALA A 493 -45.36 -40.05 11.16
CA ALA A 493 -46.19 -40.87 12.04
C ALA A 493 -46.09 -42.34 11.64
N THR A 494 -45.65 -43.20 12.57
CA THR A 494 -45.74 -44.65 12.44
C THR A 494 -47.22 -45.06 12.39
N PRO A 495 -47.64 -46.03 11.54
CA PRO A 495 -49.06 -46.34 11.39
C PRO A 495 -49.59 -47.12 12.60
N ALA A 496 -50.48 -46.52 13.38
CA ALA A 496 -51.26 -47.25 14.38
C ALA A 496 -52.35 -48.09 13.69
N ALA A 497 -52.48 -49.36 14.10
CA ALA A 497 -53.49 -50.26 13.57
C ALA A 497 -54.92 -49.75 13.87
N LYS A 498 -55.81 -49.86 12.89
CA LYS A 498 -57.20 -49.40 12.97
C LYS A 498 -58.10 -50.51 13.54
N PRO A 499 -58.87 -50.28 14.62
CA PRO A 499 -59.90 -51.21 15.08
C PRO A 499 -61.01 -51.42 14.03
N PRO A 500 -61.77 -52.53 14.08
CA PRO A 500 -62.72 -52.91 13.05
C PRO A 500 -63.94 -51.97 12.98
N ALA A 501 -64.53 -51.87 11.78
CA ALA A 501 -65.70 -51.04 11.51
C ALA A 501 -67.02 -51.71 11.99
N PRO A 502 -68.03 -50.92 12.41
CA PRO A 502 -69.37 -51.43 12.72
C PRO A 502 -70.12 -51.89 11.44
N PRO A 503 -71.13 -52.76 11.58
CA PRO A 503 -71.73 -53.46 10.45
C PRO A 503 -72.65 -52.61 9.57
N ALA A 504 -72.67 -52.90 8.26
CA ALA A 504 -73.62 -52.36 7.30
C ALA A 504 -74.92 -53.19 7.26
N PRO A 505 -76.09 -52.59 6.93
CA PRO A 505 -77.37 -53.28 6.94
C PRO A 505 -77.57 -54.20 5.73
N ALA A 506 -78.32 -55.28 5.91
CA ALA A 506 -78.51 -56.34 4.92
C ALA A 506 -79.74 -56.12 4.00
N ALA A 507 -79.62 -56.47 2.71
CA ALA A 507 -80.76 -56.94 1.89
C ALA A 507 -80.37 -57.74 0.62
N LYS A 508 -80.48 -59.07 0.71
CA LYS A 508 -81.15 -60.00 -0.24
C LYS A 508 -80.87 -59.99 -1.76
N LYS A 509 -80.46 -61.21 -2.20
CA LYS A 509 -81.04 -62.09 -3.26
C LYS A 509 -80.55 -62.02 -4.72
N GLY A 510 -80.33 -63.24 -5.25
CA GLY A 510 -80.30 -63.60 -6.69
C GLY A 510 -78.90 -63.51 -7.31
N GLY A 511 -78.43 -64.47 -8.12
CA GLY A 511 -78.97 -65.79 -8.50
C GLY A 511 -77.94 -66.52 -9.41
N ALA A 512 -77.94 -67.85 -9.41
CA ALA A 512 -77.09 -68.69 -10.27
C ALA A 512 -77.79 -68.97 -11.64
N PRO A 513 -77.29 -69.79 -12.59
CA PRO A 513 -76.26 -70.86 -12.47
C PRO A 513 -74.80 -70.37 -12.56
#